data_AF-A0A368F909-F1
#
_entry.id   AF-A0A368F909-F1
#
_cell.length_a   1.000
_cell.length_b   1.000
_cell.length_c   1.000
_cell.angle_alpha   90.00
_cell.angle_beta   90.00
_cell.angle_gamma   90.00
#
_symmetry.space_group_name_H-M   'P 1'
#
loop_
_entity.id
_entity.type
_entity.pdbx_description
1 polymer ?
#
loop_
_entity_poly.entity_id
_entity_poly.type
_entity_poly.pdbx_seq_one_letter_code
_entity_poly.pdbx_strand_id
1 'polypeptide(L)'
;MSGNRYEDCCTVLNSINDTKTAPQELVESQQKAVMSVWWSLVQAFWKRFGPDPIREEKLTEAIKQWCLEVTKDYEAVSVCDFTSSWRDGYAFNCLLHSFEVTRSFYVQLVGGLRDKHWSLKVIDEKMKRRLQKSLEREKN
;
A
#
# COMPACT_ATOMS: atom_id res chain seq x y z
N MET A 1 -13.22 -15.91 25.26
CA MET A 1 -12.25 -15.26 26.14
C MET A 1 -12.33 -15.98 27.48
N SER A 2 -11.22 -16.54 27.96
CA SER A 2 -11.20 -17.34 29.18
C SER A 2 -11.28 -16.48 30.45
N GLY A 3 -11.15 -15.15 30.31
CA GLY A 3 -11.07 -14.22 31.45
C GLY A 3 -9.65 -14.11 32.02
N ASN A 4 -8.73 -14.97 31.59
CA ASN A 4 -7.31 -14.89 31.86
C ASN A 4 -6.61 -14.20 30.69
N ARG A 5 -6.13 -12.98 30.90
CA ARG A 5 -5.47 -12.16 29.86
C ARG A 5 -4.29 -12.89 29.20
N TYR A 6 -3.54 -13.70 29.97
CA TYR A 6 -2.41 -14.44 29.44
C TYR A 6 -2.86 -15.53 28.46
N GLU A 7 -3.87 -16.32 28.82
CA GLU A 7 -4.43 -17.35 27.95
C GLU A 7 -5.09 -16.77 26.70
N ASP A 8 -5.79 -15.64 26.84
CA ASP A 8 -6.37 -14.92 25.71
C ASP A 8 -5.26 -14.43 24.75
N CYS A 9 -4.14 -13.91 25.27
CA CYS A 9 -2.98 -13.55 24.46
C CYS A 9 -2.37 -14.77 23.75
N CYS A 10 -2.18 -15.89 24.44
CA CYS A 10 -1.71 -17.14 23.84
C CYS A 10 -2.64 -17.61 22.70
N THR A 11 -3.95 -17.53 22.93
CA THR A 11 -4.96 -17.92 21.94
C THR A 11 -4.87 -17.05 20.68
N VAL A 12 -4.74 -15.73 20.84
CA VAL A 12 -4.57 -14.80 19.72
C VAL A 12 -3.30 -15.11 18.94
N LEU A 13 -2.14 -15.22 19.60
CA LEU A 13 -0.86 -15.48 18.93
C LEU A 13 -0.87 -16.79 18.14
N ASN A 14 -1.45 -17.85 18.72
CA ASN A 14 -1.63 -19.13 18.02
C ASN A 14 -2.56 -19.00 16.81
N SER A 15 -3.65 -18.23 16.93
CA SER A 15 -4.63 -18.06 15.83
C SER A 15 -4.05 -17.35 14.60
N ILE A 16 -3.07 -16.46 14.80
CA ILE A 16 -2.37 -15.75 13.72
C ILE A 16 -1.03 -16.41 13.36
N ASN A 17 -0.70 -17.54 13.99
CA ASN A 17 0.56 -18.28 13.82
C ASN A 17 1.81 -17.41 14.10
N ASP A 18 1.73 -16.51 15.08
CA ASP A 18 2.87 -15.73 15.57
C ASP A 18 3.60 -16.53 16.65
N THR A 19 4.79 -17.01 16.29
CA THR A 19 5.68 -17.78 17.19
C THR A 19 6.83 -16.95 17.75
N LYS A 20 6.91 -15.66 17.38
CA LYS A 20 8.04 -14.78 17.70
C LYS A 20 7.74 -13.90 18.90
N THR A 21 6.49 -13.50 19.07
CA THR A 21 6.09 -12.64 20.19
C THR A 21 5.82 -13.48 21.43
N ALA A 22 6.44 -13.12 22.57
CA ALA A 22 6.13 -13.75 23.84
C ALA A 22 4.76 -13.26 24.37
N PRO A 23 3.84 -14.16 24.77
CA PRO A 23 2.52 -13.76 25.28
C PRO A 23 2.60 -12.80 26.48
N GLN A 24 3.61 -12.98 27.33
CA GLN A 24 3.84 -12.14 28.51
C GLN A 24 4.09 -10.67 28.13
N GLU A 25 4.84 -10.40 27.06
CA GLU A 25 5.11 -9.03 26.60
C GLU A 25 3.83 -8.33 26.10
N LEU A 26 2.88 -9.10 25.57
CA LEU A 26 1.57 -8.59 25.16
C LEU A 26 0.65 -8.34 26.36
N VAL A 27 0.71 -9.21 27.38
CA VAL A 27 0.02 -9.01 28.67
C VAL A 27 0.54 -7.76 29.38
N GLU A 28 1.83 -7.46 29.27
CA GLU A 28 2.45 -6.26 29.84
C GLU A 28 2.29 -5.01 28.97
N SER A 29 1.63 -5.12 27.82
CA SER A 29 1.46 -4.02 26.86
C SER A 29 2.79 -3.42 26.38
N GLN A 30 3.84 -4.24 26.23
CA GLN A 30 5.10 -3.78 25.68
C GLN A 30 4.92 -3.31 24.24
N GLN A 31 5.27 -2.06 23.95
CA GLN A 31 4.98 -1.42 22.67
C GLN A 31 5.55 -2.18 21.46
N LYS A 32 6.77 -2.72 21.58
CA LYS A 32 7.41 -3.51 20.52
C LYS A 32 6.61 -4.79 20.22
N ALA A 33 6.17 -5.51 21.25
CA ALA A 33 5.37 -6.71 21.11
C ALA A 33 4.00 -6.39 20.49
N VAL A 34 3.32 -5.34 20.96
CA VAL A 34 2.03 -4.91 20.40
C VAL A 34 2.15 -4.59 18.91
N MET A 35 3.17 -3.85 18.50
CA MET A 35 3.40 -3.52 17.08
C MET A 35 3.78 -4.75 16.25
N SER A 36 4.56 -5.67 16.81
CA SER A 36 4.90 -6.94 16.16
C SER A 36 3.66 -7.77 15.89
N VAL A 37 2.78 -7.92 16.90
CA VAL A 37 1.52 -8.67 16.79
C VAL A 37 0.57 -8.03 15.78
N TRP A 38 0.47 -6.70 15.77
CA TRP A 38 -0.30 -5.99 14.75
C TRP A 38 0.18 -6.33 13.34
N TRP A 39 1.49 -6.31 13.11
CA TRP A 39 2.06 -6.67 11.82
C TRP A 39 1.84 -8.15 11.47
N SER A 40 1.97 -9.07 12.42
CA SER A 40 1.63 -10.49 12.25
C SER A 40 0.16 -10.68 11.89
N LEU A 41 -0.75 -9.91 12.50
CA LEU A 41 -2.18 -9.94 12.20
C LEU A 41 -2.48 -9.50 10.76
N VAL A 42 -1.85 -8.43 10.29
CA VAL A 42 -2.00 -7.96 8.89
C VAL A 42 -1.54 -9.04 7.91
N GLN A 43 -0.42 -9.71 8.17
CA GLN A 43 0.08 -10.79 7.33
C GLN A 43 -0.83 -12.02 7.38
N ALA A 44 -1.34 -12.40 8.56
CA ALA A 44 -2.28 -13.51 8.71
C ALA A 44 -3.58 -13.24 7.94
N PHE A 45 -4.08 -12.00 7.99
CA PHE A 45 -5.24 -11.56 7.22
C PHE A 45 -4.98 -11.69 5.71
N TRP A 46 -3.85 -11.17 5.22
CA TRP A 46 -3.46 -11.30 3.81
C TRP A 46 -3.38 -12.75 3.36
N LYS A 47 -2.72 -13.62 4.13
CA LYS A 47 -2.58 -15.04 3.81
C LYS A 47 -3.94 -15.76 3.76
N ARG A 48 -4.92 -15.31 4.54
CA ARG A 48 -6.24 -15.95 4.64
C ARG A 48 -7.26 -15.42 3.63
N PHE A 49 -7.20 -14.13 3.29
CA PHE A 49 -8.22 -13.45 2.50
C PHE A 49 -7.70 -12.79 1.22
N GLY A 50 -6.39 -12.83 0.97
CA GLY A 50 -5.80 -12.30 -0.25
C GLY A 50 -6.27 -13.06 -1.50
N PRO A 51 -6.33 -12.39 -2.66
CA PRO A 51 -6.72 -13.01 -3.92
C PRO A 51 -5.67 -14.02 -4.38
N ASP A 52 -6.12 -15.14 -4.95
CA ASP A 52 -5.24 -16.06 -5.66
C ASP A 52 -4.85 -15.49 -7.03
N PRO A 53 -3.61 -15.67 -7.50
CA PRO A 53 -2.50 -16.39 -6.86
C PRO A 53 -1.64 -15.52 -5.90
N ILE A 54 -1.92 -14.22 -5.82
CA ILE A 54 -1.05 -13.20 -5.20
C ILE A 54 -0.85 -13.44 -3.69
N ARG A 55 -1.81 -14.08 -3.00
CA ARG A 55 -1.70 -14.36 -1.55
C ARG A 55 -0.59 -15.34 -1.16
N GLU A 56 -0.03 -16.09 -2.11
CA GLU A 56 1.11 -16.99 -1.87
C GLU A 56 2.44 -16.24 -1.75
N GLU A 57 2.51 -15.03 -2.29
CA GLU A 57 3.66 -14.15 -2.18
C GLU A 57 3.70 -13.44 -0.82
N LYS A 58 4.91 -13.02 -0.44
CA LYS A 58 5.07 -12.12 0.72
C LYS A 58 4.30 -10.83 0.43
N LEU A 59 3.44 -10.40 1.35
CA LEU A 59 2.64 -9.17 1.25
C LEU A 59 3.44 -7.97 0.74
N THR A 60 4.63 -7.76 1.28
CA THR A 60 5.53 -6.66 0.89
C THR A 60 5.95 -6.75 -0.58
N GLU A 61 6.25 -7.95 -1.07
CA GLU A 61 6.67 -8.15 -2.47
C GLU A 61 5.48 -7.98 -3.41
N ALA A 62 4.34 -8.60 -3.07
CA ALA A 62 3.10 -8.47 -3.83
C ALA A 62 2.67 -7.00 -4.01
N ILE A 63 2.69 -6.21 -2.94
CA ILE A 63 2.36 -4.78 -3.02
C ILE A 63 3.41 -4.03 -3.85
N LYS A 64 4.69 -4.38 -3.72
CA LYS A 64 5.75 -3.71 -4.47
C LYS A 64 5.60 -3.96 -5.98
N GLN A 65 5.36 -5.21 -6.37
CA GLN A 65 5.11 -5.58 -7.77
C GLN A 65 3.88 -4.84 -8.30
N TRP A 66 2.77 -4.84 -7.54
CA TRP A 66 1.59 -4.07 -7.91
C TRP A 66 1.90 -2.58 -8.12
N CYS A 67 2.66 -1.95 -7.23
CA CYS A 67 3.07 -0.55 -7.40
C CYS A 67 3.87 -0.36 -8.68
N LEU A 68 4.86 -1.22 -8.95
CA LEU A 68 5.68 -1.15 -10.17
C LEU A 68 4.84 -1.30 -11.44
N GLU A 69 3.89 -2.23 -11.47
CA GLU A 69 2.98 -2.44 -12.59
C GLU A 69 2.10 -1.22 -12.85
N VAL A 70 1.53 -0.63 -11.79
CA VAL A 70 0.66 0.54 -11.89
C VAL A 70 1.45 1.78 -12.31
N THR A 71 2.69 1.92 -11.87
CA THR A 71 3.53 3.08 -12.19
C THR A 71 4.38 2.90 -13.44
N LYS A 72 4.31 1.77 -14.16
CA LYS A 72 5.20 1.45 -15.28
C LYS A 72 5.21 2.49 -16.41
N ASP A 73 4.09 3.15 -16.63
CA ASP A 73 3.91 4.14 -17.71
C ASP A 73 4.24 5.58 -17.24
N TYR A 74 4.70 5.77 -15.99
CA TYR A 74 5.08 7.06 -15.44
C TYR A 74 6.61 7.17 -15.33
N GLU A 75 7.26 7.67 -16.38
CA GLU A 75 8.74 7.77 -16.46
C GLU A 75 9.41 8.48 -15.27
N ALA A 76 8.73 9.43 -14.63
CA ALA A 76 9.27 10.21 -13.52
C ALA A 76 9.23 9.49 -12.16
N VAL A 77 8.67 8.28 -12.08
CA VAL A 77 8.42 7.58 -10.80
C VAL A 77 8.91 6.14 -10.86
N SER A 78 9.70 5.74 -9.86
CA SER A 78 10.11 4.36 -9.64
C SER A 78 9.98 3.98 -8.17
N VAL A 79 9.23 2.90 -7.90
CA VAL A 79 8.95 2.42 -6.54
C VAL A 79 9.94 1.31 -6.17
N CYS A 80 11.05 1.69 -5.54
CA CYS A 80 12.10 0.76 -5.12
C CYS A 80 11.93 0.25 -3.68
N ASP A 81 11.32 1.06 -2.81
CA ASP A 81 11.08 0.76 -1.40
C ASP A 81 9.76 1.37 -0.88
N PHE A 82 9.40 1.10 0.38
CA PHE A 82 8.24 1.68 1.06
C PHE A 82 8.57 2.86 1.99
N THR A 83 9.71 3.53 1.77
CA THR A 83 10.13 4.67 2.57
C THR A 83 10.54 5.87 1.70
N SER A 84 11.69 5.81 1.04
CA SER A 84 12.26 6.91 0.26
C SER A 84 11.48 7.19 -1.03
N SER A 85 10.96 6.15 -1.71
CA SER A 85 10.20 6.28 -2.96
C SER A 85 8.88 7.05 -2.80
N TRP A 86 8.43 7.28 -1.57
CA TRP A 86 7.13 7.92 -1.27
C TRP A 86 7.29 9.30 -0.64
N ARG A 87 8.52 9.70 -0.30
CA ARG A 87 8.81 10.89 0.51
C ARG A 87 8.40 12.19 -0.16
N ASP A 88 8.48 12.26 -1.48
CA ASP A 88 8.11 13.43 -2.28
C ASP A 88 6.63 13.43 -2.74
N GLY A 89 5.91 12.34 -2.48
CA GLY A 89 4.49 12.17 -2.76
C GLY A 89 4.12 11.83 -4.20
N TYR A 90 5.07 11.69 -5.14
CA TYR A 90 4.69 11.42 -6.54
C TYR A 90 4.21 10.00 -6.79
N ALA A 91 4.88 9.01 -6.20
CA ALA A 91 4.45 7.62 -6.30
C ALA A 91 2.98 7.47 -5.89
N PHE A 92 2.59 8.15 -4.80
CA PHE A 92 1.21 8.19 -4.35
C PHE A 92 0.27 8.89 -5.35
N ASN A 93 0.67 10.02 -5.92
CA ASN A 93 -0.13 10.73 -6.92
C ASN A 93 -0.33 9.90 -8.20
N CYS A 94 0.70 9.17 -8.67
CA CYS A 94 0.58 8.28 -9.83
C CYS A 94 -0.42 7.15 -9.58
N LEU A 95 -0.38 6.54 -8.38
CA LEU A 95 -1.36 5.51 -8.01
C LEU A 95 -2.78 6.07 -8.02
N LEU A 96 -3.02 7.23 -7.40
CA LEU A 96 -4.33 7.87 -7.42
C LEU A 96 -4.81 8.17 -8.85
N HIS A 97 -3.93 8.75 -9.68
CA HIS A 97 -4.22 9.05 -11.07
C HIS A 97 -4.59 7.78 -11.85
N SER A 98 -3.88 6.67 -11.64
CA SER A 98 -4.16 5.40 -12.31
C SER A 98 -5.58 4.90 -12.03
N PHE A 99 -6.05 4.97 -10.79
CA PHE A 99 -7.41 4.54 -10.42
C PHE A 99 -8.49 5.42 -11.06
N GLU A 100 -8.25 6.72 -11.16
CA GLU A 100 -9.17 7.66 -11.80
C GLU A 100 -9.24 7.44 -13.31
N VAL A 101 -8.09 7.23 -13.97
CA VAL A 101 -8.03 6.91 -15.40
C VAL A 101 -8.75 5.58 -15.69
N THR A 102 -8.45 4.53 -14.93
CA THR A 102 -9.13 3.23 -15.04
C THR A 102 -10.64 3.41 -14.87
N ARG A 103 -11.08 4.10 -13.80
CA ARG A 103 -12.50 4.36 -13.56
C ARG A 103 -13.17 5.14 -14.70
N SER A 104 -12.51 6.18 -15.21
CA SER A 104 -13.02 6.99 -16.31
C SER A 104 -13.21 6.15 -17.57
N PHE A 105 -12.23 5.32 -17.89
CA PHE A 105 -12.30 4.38 -19.02
C PHE A 105 -13.45 3.38 -18.86
N TYR A 106 -13.63 2.79 -17.67
CA TYR A 106 -14.76 1.89 -17.38
C TYR A 106 -16.12 2.60 -17.50
N VAL A 107 -16.26 3.83 -16.98
CA VAL A 107 -17.50 4.61 -17.09
C VAL A 107 -17.79 4.97 -18.55
N GLN A 108 -16.78 5.29 -19.35
CA GLN A 108 -16.93 5.57 -20.77
C GLN A 108 -17.36 4.31 -21.57
N LEU A 109 -16.84 3.14 -21.21
CA LEU A 109 -17.23 1.85 -21.79
C LEU A 109 -18.64 1.39 -21.39
N VAL A 110 -19.04 1.64 -20.13
CA VAL A 110 -20.27 1.07 -19.55
C VAL A 110 -21.46 2.03 -19.58
N GLY A 111 -21.25 3.35 -19.70
CA GLY A 111 -22.33 4.28 -20.03
C GLY A 111 -22.21 5.68 -19.44
N GLY A 112 -22.08 6.67 -20.34
CA GLY A 112 -22.61 8.03 -20.18
C GLY A 112 -21.81 8.98 -19.29
N LEU A 113 -21.06 9.88 -19.94
CA LEU A 113 -20.29 11.00 -19.38
C LEU A 113 -21.01 11.73 -18.23
N ARG A 114 -20.43 11.68 -17.03
CA ARG A 114 -20.64 12.72 -16.01
C ARG A 114 -19.31 13.12 -15.37
N ASP A 115 -18.88 14.28 -15.86
CA ASP A 115 -17.95 15.27 -15.34
C ASP A 115 -17.23 14.98 -14.01
N LYS A 116 -15.93 14.65 -14.11
CA LYS A 116 -14.95 14.66 -12.99
C LYS A 116 -13.60 15.28 -13.41
N HIS A 117 -13.60 16.11 -14.44
CA HIS A 117 -12.41 16.63 -15.13
C HIS A 117 -11.49 17.53 -14.27
N TRP A 118 -11.94 17.97 -13.10
CA TRP A 118 -11.22 18.97 -12.30
C TRP A 118 -10.01 18.43 -11.52
N SER A 119 -10.10 17.24 -10.91
CA SER A 119 -9.02 16.70 -10.07
C SER A 119 -7.82 16.23 -10.88
N LEU A 120 -8.06 15.61 -12.04
CA LEU A 120 -7.03 15.10 -12.94
C LEU A 120 -6.18 16.23 -13.53
N LYS A 121 -6.79 17.34 -13.93
CA LYS A 121 -6.05 18.51 -14.45
C LYS A 121 -5.06 19.07 -13.44
N VAL A 122 -5.43 19.12 -12.16
CA VAL A 122 -4.55 19.69 -11.13
C VAL A 122 -3.34 18.79 -10.86
N ILE A 123 -3.52 17.47 -10.87
CA ILE A 123 -2.44 16.49 -10.69
C ILE A 123 -1.53 16.49 -11.93
N ASP A 124 -2.11 16.42 -13.12
CA ASP A 124 -1.40 16.44 -14.40
C ASP A 124 -0.57 17.72 -14.59
N GLU A 125 -1.14 18.89 -14.29
CA GLU A 125 -0.45 20.18 -14.41
C GLU A 125 0.71 20.31 -13.41
N LYS A 126 0.56 19.79 -12.19
CA LYS A 126 1.65 19.74 -11.20
C LYS A 126 2.77 18.79 -11.63
N MET A 127 2.44 17.64 -12.24
CA MET A 127 3.44 16.71 -12.78
C MET A 127 4.18 17.32 -13.97
N LYS A 128 3.47 17.88 -14.95
CA LYS A 128 4.05 18.53 -16.15
C LYS A 128 5.04 19.64 -15.81
N ARG A 129 4.68 20.53 -14.88
CA ARG A 129 5.56 21.64 -14.45
C ARG A 129 6.86 21.17 -13.82
N ARG A 130 6.92 19.97 -13.24
CA ARG A 130 8.12 19.45 -12.59
C ARG A 130 8.93 18.53 -13.49
N LEU A 131 8.32 17.83 -14.44
CA LEU A 131 9.05 17.27 -15.58
C LEU A 131 9.84 18.34 -16.32
N GLN A 132 9.21 19.49 -16.59
CA GLN A 132 9.92 20.66 -17.15
C GLN A 132 11.09 21.11 -16.27
N LYS A 133 10.90 21.23 -14.95
CA LYS A 133 11.99 21.61 -14.04
C LYS A 133 13.11 20.57 -13.95
N SER A 134 12.82 19.28 -14.07
CA SER A 134 13.86 18.24 -14.10
C SER A 134 14.64 18.27 -15.40
N LEU A 135 13.96 18.40 -16.55
CA LEU A 135 14.56 18.61 -17.86
C LEU A 135 15.45 19.87 -17.91
N GLU A 136 15.06 20.94 -17.22
CA GLU A 136 15.84 22.17 -17.11
C GLU A 136 17.08 22.02 -16.21
N ARG A 137 17.03 21.15 -15.19
CA ARG A 137 18.19 20.85 -14.32
C ARG A 137 19.21 19.95 -14.99
N GLU A 138 18.79 19.07 -15.90
CA GLU A 138 19.71 18.21 -16.67
C GLU A 138 20.40 18.94 -17.82
N LYS A 139 19.88 20.10 -18.24
CA LYS A 139 20.46 20.94 -19.31
C LYS A 139 21.48 21.98 -18.81
N ASN A 140 21.63 22.14 -17.50
CA ASN A 140 22.59 23.05 -16.85
C ASN A 140 23.67 22.26 -16.13
#